data_AF-A0A7V2EF96-F1
#
_entry.id   AF-A0A7V2EF96-F1
#
_cell.length_a   1.000
_cell.length_b   1.000
_cell.length_c   1.000
_cell.angle_alpha   90.00
_cell.angle_beta   90.00
_cell.angle_gamma   90.00
#
_symmetry.space_group_name_H-M   'P 1'
#
loop_
_entity.id
_entity.type
_entity.pdbx_description
1 polymer ?
#
loop_
_entity_poly.entity_id
_entity_poly.type
_entity_poly.pdbx_seq_one_letter_code
_entity_poly.pdbx_strand_id
1 'polypeptide(L)'
;MSGVKLWGAAMVLAATQVLAQQAVIDSQTKERVVGELVSRFGAAEEARIRRGVEQVAARWWEEDGDSNAFAAFCRDSFLPSGELGPAFARLEAALEQVEGHLHEIRRELTTPLDLDTGPVMRVDELLARLDLGSHLTEDLFRTKVAHWALLNFPVHSLAERLQDGPAWDRETWARSRLMDRFALRVPAPVAQKVTQALLAADQYIASYNIPMDLLRDGSGAPLSPQGLRLISHWGLRDELKSWYGQPGGLQRQRVIQELMLRIVRQEVPQGFINSDRLLFDPFTGKVQAANGFSPTAEELSFEPNTRYRLWLANFHALRGVDPYSPTAPTAIARTFELERQIPEAEVEKVLTEVLSAQEVRRLAKLIATRLGRPLEPFDLWYAGFTSRAGLSEDELNGKVGERYPAVESFQKDLPNILQKLGFAPETAAFLAERIVVDPARGA
;
A
#
# COMPACT_ATOMS: atom_id res chain seq x y z
N MET A 1 -33.56 54.25 -17.05
CA MET A 1 -32.13 54.18 -17.45
C MET A 1 -31.38 53.73 -16.21
N SER A 2 -30.74 52.59 -16.04
CA SER A 2 -30.32 51.42 -16.83
C SER A 2 -30.02 50.37 -15.73
N GLY A 3 -30.52 49.14 -15.69
CA GLY A 3 -30.60 48.18 -16.78
C GLY A 3 -29.29 47.39 -16.89
N VAL A 4 -28.94 46.58 -15.88
CA VAL A 4 -27.94 45.51 -16.04
C VAL A 4 -28.53 44.22 -15.47
N LYS A 5 -28.96 43.37 -16.39
CA LYS A 5 -29.31 41.96 -16.17
C LYS A 5 -28.01 41.18 -16.11
N LEU A 6 -27.73 40.49 -15.01
CA LEU A 6 -26.72 39.42 -14.97
C LEU A 6 -27.42 38.11 -15.28
N TRP A 7 -27.22 37.63 -16.50
CA TRP A 7 -27.47 36.25 -16.91
C TRP A 7 -26.16 35.47 -16.87
N GLY A 8 -26.22 34.24 -16.37
CA GLY A 8 -25.37 33.15 -16.83
C GLY A 8 -24.07 32.91 -16.06
N ALA A 9 -24.09 31.93 -15.16
CA ALA A 9 -23.32 30.69 -15.30
C ALA A 9 -23.55 29.82 -14.06
N ALA A 10 -24.70 29.13 -14.01
CA ALA A 10 -24.82 27.96 -13.15
C ALA A 10 -23.95 26.86 -13.80
N MET A 11 -22.70 26.74 -13.37
CA MET A 11 -21.94 25.51 -13.55
C MET A 11 -22.67 24.43 -12.75
N VAL A 12 -23.56 23.72 -13.41
CA VAL A 12 -23.99 22.39 -12.97
C VAL A 12 -22.75 21.52 -13.13
N LEU A 13 -21.94 21.45 -12.07
CA LEU A 13 -21.10 20.30 -11.81
C LEU A 13 -22.07 19.12 -11.69
N ALA A 14 -22.36 18.49 -12.83
CA ALA A 14 -22.91 17.15 -12.84
C ALA A 14 -21.83 16.26 -12.21
N ALA A 15 -21.84 16.19 -10.87
CA ALA A 15 -21.34 15.03 -10.19
C ALA A 15 -22.17 13.87 -10.71
N THR A 16 -21.66 13.17 -11.72
CA THR A 16 -22.07 11.81 -11.99
C THR A 16 -21.79 11.04 -10.71
N GLN A 17 -22.78 11.03 -9.82
CA GLN A 17 -22.93 9.94 -8.88
C GLN A 17 -22.95 8.70 -9.76
N VAL A 18 -21.82 8.00 -9.81
CA VAL A 18 -21.81 6.63 -10.30
C VAL A 18 -22.75 5.92 -9.35
N LEU A 19 -24.02 5.78 -9.75
CA LEU A 19 -24.98 4.94 -9.07
C LEU A 19 -24.30 3.57 -8.95
N ALA A 20 -24.25 3.05 -7.73
CA ALA A 20 -23.69 1.72 -7.50
C ALA A 20 -24.36 0.76 -8.48
N GLN A 21 -23.58 0.16 -9.39
CA GLN A 21 -24.10 -0.89 -10.23
C GLN A 21 -24.41 -2.08 -9.32
N GLN A 22 -25.70 -2.34 -9.11
CA GLN A 22 -26.18 -3.41 -8.24
C GLN A 22 -26.41 -4.66 -9.07
N ALA A 23 -26.26 -5.82 -8.42
CA ALA A 23 -26.67 -7.10 -9.00
C ALA A 23 -28.15 -7.03 -9.42
N VAL A 24 -28.43 -7.37 -10.69
CA VAL A 24 -29.79 -7.23 -11.27
C VAL A 24 -30.58 -8.54 -11.31
N ILE A 25 -29.96 -9.65 -10.90
CA ILE A 25 -30.57 -10.97 -10.98
C ILE A 25 -31.38 -11.28 -9.73
N ASP A 26 -32.69 -11.48 -9.91
CA ASP A 26 -33.62 -11.80 -8.85
C ASP A 26 -33.49 -13.27 -8.36
N SER A 27 -33.98 -13.54 -7.15
CA SER A 27 -33.92 -14.88 -6.54
C SER A 27 -34.67 -15.96 -7.33
N GLN A 28 -35.77 -15.61 -8.02
CA GLN A 28 -36.54 -16.59 -8.80
C GLN A 28 -35.74 -17.06 -10.03
N THR A 29 -35.06 -16.12 -10.70
CA THR A 29 -34.14 -16.41 -11.80
C THR A 29 -32.99 -17.31 -11.33
N LYS A 30 -32.39 -17.02 -10.17
CA LYS A 30 -31.32 -17.87 -9.60
C LYS A 30 -31.79 -19.30 -9.36
N GLU A 31 -32.90 -19.49 -8.64
CA GLU A 31 -33.42 -20.83 -8.34
C GLU A 31 -33.82 -21.61 -9.60
N ARG A 32 -34.38 -20.92 -10.61
CA ARG A 32 -34.68 -21.54 -11.91
C ARG A 32 -33.40 -22.06 -12.58
N VAL A 33 -32.35 -21.24 -12.65
CA VAL A 33 -31.07 -21.62 -13.28
C VAL A 33 -30.39 -22.75 -12.51
N VAL A 34 -30.42 -22.72 -11.17
CA VAL A 34 -29.92 -23.83 -10.34
C VAL A 34 -30.67 -25.12 -10.67
N GLY A 35 -32.00 -25.10 -10.74
CA GLY A 35 -32.81 -26.26 -11.10
C GLY A 35 -32.50 -26.82 -12.50
N GLU A 36 -32.32 -25.94 -13.49
CA GLU A 36 -31.94 -26.32 -14.86
C GLU A 36 -30.56 -27.02 -14.89
N LEU A 37 -29.57 -26.46 -14.18
CA LEU A 37 -28.23 -27.03 -14.11
C LEU A 37 -28.20 -28.35 -13.33
N VAL A 38 -28.90 -28.45 -12.19
CA VAL A 38 -28.98 -29.69 -11.41
C VAL A 38 -29.65 -30.81 -12.21
N SER A 39 -30.69 -30.48 -12.97
CA SER A 39 -31.35 -31.44 -13.88
C SER A 39 -30.38 -31.97 -14.95
N ARG A 40 -29.48 -31.11 -15.46
CA ARG A 40 -28.51 -31.46 -16.52
C ARG A 40 -27.28 -32.20 -16.01
N PHE A 41 -26.71 -31.77 -14.89
CA PHE A 41 -25.41 -32.25 -14.38
C PHE A 41 -25.53 -33.19 -13.18
N GLY A 42 -26.72 -33.30 -12.57
CA GLY A 42 -27.02 -34.22 -11.49
C GLY A 42 -26.92 -33.61 -10.08
N ALA A 43 -27.56 -34.27 -9.12
CA ALA A 43 -27.65 -33.81 -7.73
C ALA A 43 -26.29 -33.72 -7.00
N ALA A 44 -25.29 -34.50 -7.45
CA ALA A 44 -23.95 -34.45 -6.86
C ALA A 44 -23.26 -33.09 -7.06
N GLU A 45 -23.65 -32.33 -8.09
CA GLU A 45 -23.08 -31.00 -8.40
C GLU A 45 -23.88 -29.85 -7.78
N GLU A 46 -24.98 -30.11 -7.06
CA GLU A 46 -25.93 -29.08 -6.60
C GLU A 46 -25.25 -27.99 -5.77
N ALA A 47 -24.39 -28.36 -4.82
CA ALA A 47 -23.70 -27.39 -3.98
C ALA A 47 -22.78 -26.45 -4.78
N ARG A 48 -22.06 -26.99 -5.77
CA ARG A 48 -21.20 -26.21 -6.68
C ARG A 48 -22.02 -25.32 -7.58
N ILE A 49 -23.08 -25.86 -8.18
CA ILE A 49 -24.01 -25.12 -9.04
C ILE A 49 -24.58 -23.92 -8.29
N ARG A 50 -25.15 -24.16 -7.10
CA ARG A 50 -25.78 -23.10 -6.30
C ARG A 50 -24.79 -22.02 -5.94
N ARG A 51 -23.60 -22.40 -5.46
CA ARG A 51 -22.52 -21.44 -5.14
C ARG A 51 -22.11 -20.64 -6.37
N GLY A 52 -21.84 -21.31 -7.49
CA GLY A 52 -21.43 -20.67 -8.73
C GLY A 52 -22.46 -19.65 -9.23
N VAL A 53 -23.72 -20.05 -9.31
CA VAL A 53 -24.84 -19.18 -9.74
C VAL A 53 -24.98 -17.97 -8.82
N GLU A 54 -24.86 -18.14 -7.49
CA GLU A 54 -24.92 -17.03 -6.54
C GLU A 54 -23.73 -16.06 -6.71
N GLN A 55 -22.52 -16.59 -6.89
CA GLN A 55 -21.31 -15.80 -7.09
C GLN A 55 -21.36 -14.94 -8.35
N VAL A 56 -21.88 -15.50 -9.46
CA VAL A 56 -22.11 -14.79 -10.72
C VAL A 56 -23.21 -13.75 -10.55
N ALA A 57 -24.36 -14.13 -9.99
CA ALA A 57 -25.50 -13.23 -9.81
C ALA A 57 -25.14 -12.00 -8.98
N ALA A 58 -24.37 -12.17 -7.90
CA ALA A 58 -23.91 -11.08 -7.03
C ALA A 58 -23.02 -10.04 -7.75
N ARG A 59 -22.49 -10.37 -8.94
CA ARG A 59 -21.62 -9.51 -9.74
C ARG A 59 -22.16 -9.31 -11.15
N TRP A 60 -23.38 -9.72 -11.45
CA TRP A 60 -24.01 -9.57 -12.76
C TRP A 60 -24.78 -8.24 -12.82
N TRP A 61 -24.31 -7.33 -13.66
CA TRP A 61 -24.82 -5.96 -13.79
C TRP A 61 -25.60 -5.77 -15.09
N GLU A 62 -26.24 -4.61 -15.28
CA GLU A 62 -27.05 -4.35 -16.49
C GLU A 62 -26.23 -4.51 -17.79
N GLU A 63 -24.97 -4.09 -17.78
CA GLU A 63 -24.03 -4.22 -18.91
C GLU A 63 -23.69 -5.67 -19.26
N ASP A 64 -23.98 -6.62 -18.36
CA ASP A 64 -23.77 -8.05 -18.61
C ASP A 64 -24.91 -8.72 -19.38
N GLY A 65 -26.09 -8.09 -19.41
CA GLY A 65 -27.31 -8.63 -20.00
C GLY A 65 -28.42 -8.91 -18.99
N ASP A 66 -29.59 -9.24 -19.50
CA ASP A 66 -30.79 -9.52 -18.70
C ASP A 66 -30.79 -10.93 -18.05
N SER A 67 -31.87 -11.27 -17.36
CA SER A 67 -32.07 -12.59 -16.74
C SER A 67 -32.00 -13.76 -17.74
N ASN A 68 -32.30 -13.53 -19.02
CA ASN A 68 -32.19 -14.56 -20.05
C ASN A 68 -30.74 -14.77 -20.47
N ALA A 69 -29.98 -13.68 -20.66
CA ALA A 69 -28.55 -13.71 -20.92
C ALA A 69 -27.78 -14.38 -19.77
N PHE A 70 -28.12 -14.06 -18.51
CA PHE A 70 -27.58 -14.71 -17.33
C PHE A 70 -27.83 -16.22 -17.33
N ALA A 71 -29.07 -16.64 -17.59
CA ALA A 71 -29.43 -18.05 -17.61
C ALA A 71 -28.73 -18.82 -18.75
N ALA A 72 -28.66 -18.22 -19.94
CA ALA A 72 -27.93 -18.79 -21.07
C ALA A 72 -26.44 -18.95 -20.75
N PHE A 73 -25.82 -17.90 -20.21
CA PHE A 73 -24.43 -17.93 -19.80
C PHE A 73 -24.15 -19.08 -18.82
N CYS A 74 -24.95 -19.22 -17.76
CA CYS A 74 -24.77 -20.26 -16.76
C CYS A 74 -24.92 -21.67 -17.37
N ARG A 75 -25.89 -21.89 -18.24
CA ARG A 75 -26.10 -23.17 -18.93
C ARG A 75 -24.95 -23.55 -19.86
N ASP A 76 -24.37 -22.57 -20.54
CA ASP A 76 -23.34 -22.79 -21.55
C ASP A 76 -21.94 -22.87 -20.93
N SER A 77 -21.77 -22.32 -19.72
CA SER A 77 -20.45 -22.11 -19.09
C SER A 77 -20.15 -23.01 -17.89
N PHE A 78 -21.15 -23.67 -17.31
CA PHE A 78 -20.92 -24.57 -16.16
C PHE A 78 -20.19 -25.85 -16.59
N LEU A 79 -19.16 -26.22 -15.83
CA LEU A 79 -18.34 -27.41 -16.06
C LEU A 79 -18.60 -28.50 -15.01
N PRO A 80 -18.78 -29.77 -15.42
CA PRO A 80 -18.80 -30.89 -14.48
C PRO A 80 -17.42 -31.07 -13.82
N SER A 81 -17.38 -31.69 -12.64
CA SER A 81 -16.15 -31.78 -11.82
C SER A 81 -14.93 -32.32 -12.56
N GLY A 82 -15.12 -33.27 -13.49
CA GLY A 82 -14.03 -33.88 -14.26
C GLY A 82 -13.29 -32.94 -15.22
N GLU A 83 -13.86 -31.79 -15.54
CA GLU A 83 -13.29 -30.82 -16.50
C GLU A 83 -12.57 -29.64 -15.81
N LEU A 84 -12.66 -29.54 -14.49
CA LEU A 84 -12.12 -28.41 -13.73
C LEU A 84 -10.59 -28.30 -13.78
N GLY A 85 -9.88 -29.42 -13.79
CA GLY A 85 -8.41 -29.46 -13.80
C GLY A 85 -7.81 -28.75 -15.03
N PRO A 86 -8.09 -29.24 -16.25
CA PRO A 86 -7.61 -28.62 -17.48
C PRO A 86 -8.09 -27.17 -17.64
N ALA A 87 -9.34 -26.88 -17.25
CA ALA A 87 -9.92 -25.55 -17.31
C ALA A 87 -9.18 -24.55 -16.39
N PHE A 88 -8.86 -24.97 -15.17
CA PHE A 88 -8.08 -24.19 -14.22
C PHE A 88 -6.67 -23.92 -14.75
N ALA A 89 -5.97 -24.96 -15.23
CA ALA A 89 -4.61 -24.82 -15.77
C ALA A 89 -4.55 -23.85 -16.96
N ARG A 90 -5.57 -23.87 -17.83
CA ARG A 90 -5.65 -22.92 -18.95
C ARG A 90 -5.85 -21.48 -18.48
N LEU A 91 -6.72 -21.26 -17.48
CA LEU A 91 -6.98 -19.95 -16.89
C LEU A 91 -5.72 -19.42 -16.19
N GLU A 92 -5.08 -20.24 -15.36
CA GLU A 92 -3.83 -19.93 -14.66
C GLU A 92 -2.74 -19.49 -15.65
N ALA A 93 -2.46 -20.30 -16.67
CA ALA A 93 -1.45 -19.99 -17.67
C ALA A 93 -1.79 -18.71 -18.48
N ALA A 94 -3.07 -18.44 -18.76
CA ALA A 94 -3.46 -17.21 -19.44
C ALA A 94 -3.18 -15.97 -18.57
N LEU A 95 -3.59 -16.04 -17.30
CA LEU A 95 -3.46 -14.92 -16.36
C LEU A 95 -1.99 -14.66 -16.02
N GLU A 96 -1.18 -15.70 -15.86
CA GLU A 96 0.26 -15.60 -15.66
C GLU A 96 0.93 -14.80 -16.79
N GLN A 97 0.62 -15.13 -18.05
CA GLN A 97 1.19 -14.43 -19.20
C GLN A 97 0.71 -12.96 -19.28
N VAL A 98 -0.58 -12.73 -19.09
CA VAL A 98 -1.15 -11.37 -19.18
C VAL A 98 -0.59 -10.47 -18.08
N GLU A 99 -0.63 -10.91 -16.83
CA GLU A 99 -0.15 -10.10 -15.70
C GLU A 99 1.37 -9.98 -15.68
N GLY A 100 2.10 -11.03 -16.07
CA GLY A 100 3.55 -10.98 -16.21
C GLY A 100 3.98 -9.89 -17.18
N HIS A 101 3.36 -9.81 -18.35
CA HIS A 101 3.68 -8.76 -19.34
C HIS A 101 3.17 -7.37 -18.93
N LEU A 102 2.01 -7.26 -18.28
CA LEU A 102 1.55 -5.98 -17.75
C LEU A 102 2.50 -5.46 -16.65
N HIS A 103 3.02 -6.34 -15.80
CA HIS A 103 4.04 -6.00 -14.81
C HIS A 103 5.36 -5.58 -15.46
N GLU A 104 5.81 -6.30 -16.48
CA GLU A 104 7.01 -5.95 -17.26
C GLU A 104 6.89 -4.56 -17.88
N ILE A 105 5.77 -4.27 -18.55
CA ILE A 105 5.49 -2.94 -19.13
C ILE A 105 5.47 -1.89 -18.03
N ARG A 106 4.80 -2.15 -16.90
CA ARG A 106 4.71 -1.20 -15.79
C ARG A 106 6.10 -0.85 -15.27
N ARG A 107 6.95 -1.84 -15.03
CA ARG A 107 8.33 -1.67 -14.57
C ARG A 107 9.15 -0.82 -15.53
N GLU A 108 9.04 -1.07 -16.83
CA GLU A 108 9.75 -0.27 -17.84
C GLU A 108 9.30 1.20 -17.79
N LEU A 109 7.99 1.45 -17.75
CA LEU A 109 7.42 2.81 -17.72
C LEU A 109 7.76 3.60 -16.45
N THR A 110 8.06 2.93 -15.32
CA THR A 110 8.44 3.58 -14.06
C THR A 110 9.95 3.57 -13.81
N THR A 111 10.74 2.90 -14.64
CA THR A 111 12.20 2.73 -14.44
C THR A 111 12.93 4.05 -14.14
N PRO A 112 12.75 5.15 -14.89
CA PRO A 112 13.48 6.39 -14.59
C PRO A 112 13.11 7.02 -13.25
N LEU A 113 11.90 6.76 -12.74
CA LEU A 113 11.42 7.27 -11.45
C LEU A 113 11.91 6.40 -10.29
N ASP A 114 11.94 5.07 -10.49
CA ASP A 114 12.29 4.11 -9.44
C ASP A 114 13.81 3.91 -9.33
N LEU A 115 14.53 3.96 -10.46
CA LEU A 115 15.97 3.67 -10.57
C LEU A 115 16.78 4.93 -10.86
N ASP A 116 18.04 4.94 -10.39
CA ASP A 116 19.00 6.02 -10.70
C ASP A 116 19.67 5.80 -12.07
N THR A 117 18.88 5.97 -13.14
CA THR A 117 19.33 5.82 -14.53
C THR A 117 19.62 7.16 -15.21
N GLY A 118 19.80 8.24 -14.43
CA GLY A 118 20.04 9.60 -14.93
C GLY A 118 18.96 10.62 -14.55
N PRO A 119 18.92 11.81 -15.15
CA PRO A 119 17.92 12.83 -14.83
C PRO A 119 16.51 12.43 -15.26
N VAL A 120 15.52 12.61 -14.37
CA VAL A 120 14.10 12.41 -14.70
C VAL A 120 13.61 13.55 -15.59
N MET A 121 12.98 13.20 -16.70
CA MET A 121 12.35 14.13 -17.62
C MET A 121 10.84 14.19 -17.42
N ARG A 122 10.23 15.28 -17.92
CA ARG A 122 8.76 15.43 -17.90
C ARG A 122 8.03 14.29 -18.61
N VAL A 123 8.62 13.68 -19.64
CA VAL A 123 8.02 12.54 -20.34
C VAL A 123 7.93 11.31 -19.44
N ASP A 124 8.92 11.08 -18.57
CA ASP A 124 8.93 9.93 -17.65
C ASP A 124 7.79 10.04 -16.65
N GLU A 125 7.55 11.25 -16.12
CA GLU A 125 6.40 11.52 -15.23
C GLU A 125 5.04 11.31 -15.92
N LEU A 126 4.97 11.50 -17.24
CA LEU A 126 3.75 11.23 -18.02
C LEU A 126 3.59 9.74 -18.31
N LEU A 127 4.68 9.04 -18.65
CA LEU A 127 4.69 7.60 -18.90
C LEU A 127 4.38 6.81 -17.62
N ALA A 128 4.89 7.21 -16.46
CA ALA A 128 4.60 6.56 -15.18
C ALA A 128 3.10 6.63 -14.79
N ARG A 129 2.33 7.56 -15.36
CA ARG A 129 0.87 7.65 -15.16
C ARG A 129 0.09 6.65 -16.02
N LEU A 130 0.72 6.06 -17.03
CA LEU A 130 0.11 5.02 -17.85
C LEU A 130 0.12 3.69 -17.08
N ASP A 131 -1.05 3.24 -16.67
CA ASP A 131 -1.26 1.92 -16.04
C ASP A 131 -2.21 1.09 -16.90
N LEU A 132 -1.62 0.25 -17.76
CA LEU A 132 -2.36 -0.65 -18.64
C LEU A 132 -3.06 -1.77 -17.87
N GLY A 133 -2.58 -2.12 -16.66
CA GLY A 133 -3.17 -3.16 -15.82
C GLY A 133 -4.48 -2.72 -15.14
N SER A 134 -4.71 -1.41 -15.01
CA SER A 134 -5.86 -0.86 -14.29
C SER A 134 -7.24 -1.27 -14.82
N HIS A 135 -7.33 -1.72 -16.09
CA HIS A 135 -8.56 -2.17 -16.72
C HIS A 135 -8.75 -3.70 -16.72
N LEU A 136 -7.72 -4.48 -16.35
CA LEU A 136 -7.74 -5.94 -16.52
C LEU A 136 -8.96 -6.61 -15.88
N THR A 137 -9.26 -6.28 -14.63
CA THR A 137 -10.42 -6.86 -13.92
C THR A 137 -11.73 -6.52 -14.62
N GLU A 138 -11.92 -5.26 -15.03
CA GLU A 138 -13.13 -4.82 -15.75
C GLU A 138 -13.28 -5.57 -17.07
N ASP A 139 -12.19 -5.70 -17.83
CA ASP A 139 -12.16 -6.42 -19.10
C ASP A 139 -12.46 -7.92 -18.92
N LEU A 140 -11.99 -8.55 -17.83
CA LEU A 140 -12.31 -9.94 -17.50
C LEU A 140 -13.80 -10.13 -17.18
N PHE A 141 -14.47 -9.16 -16.57
CA PHE A 141 -15.93 -9.19 -16.40
C PHE A 141 -16.67 -8.96 -17.72
N ARG A 142 -16.27 -7.93 -18.49
CA ARG A 142 -16.89 -7.58 -19.78
C ARG A 142 -16.82 -8.73 -20.79
N THR A 143 -15.70 -9.46 -20.81
CA THR A 143 -15.49 -10.64 -21.67
C THR A 143 -16.05 -11.93 -21.08
N LYS A 144 -16.71 -11.88 -19.92
CA LYS A 144 -17.30 -13.01 -19.19
C LYS A 144 -16.32 -14.04 -18.62
N VAL A 145 -15.01 -13.82 -18.72
CA VAL A 145 -13.99 -14.71 -18.13
C VAL A 145 -14.12 -14.76 -16.61
N ALA A 146 -14.32 -13.61 -15.96
CA ALA A 146 -14.51 -13.54 -14.50
C ALA A 146 -15.80 -14.25 -14.07
N HIS A 147 -16.91 -14.05 -14.80
CA HIS A 147 -18.17 -14.75 -14.56
C HIS A 147 -18.04 -16.25 -14.74
N TRP A 148 -17.26 -16.70 -15.73
CA TRP A 148 -17.00 -18.12 -15.97
C TRP A 148 -16.19 -18.72 -14.82
N ALA A 149 -15.18 -18.01 -14.33
CA ALA A 149 -14.38 -18.43 -13.19
C ALA A 149 -15.25 -18.53 -11.92
N LEU A 150 -16.06 -17.51 -11.65
CA LEU A 150 -17.00 -17.47 -10.52
C LEU A 150 -18.09 -18.55 -10.60
N LEU A 151 -18.49 -18.97 -11.79
CA LEU A 151 -19.47 -20.05 -11.94
C LEU A 151 -18.87 -21.41 -11.56
N ASN A 152 -17.60 -21.62 -11.89
CA ASN A 152 -16.98 -22.94 -11.85
C ASN A 152 -16.12 -23.19 -10.61
N PHE A 153 -15.58 -22.13 -10.00
CA PHE A 153 -14.67 -22.20 -8.87
C PHE A 153 -15.16 -21.34 -7.70
N PRO A 154 -14.98 -21.81 -6.46
CA PRO A 154 -15.38 -21.07 -5.27
C PRO A 154 -14.43 -19.89 -4.99
N VAL A 155 -15.01 -18.73 -4.66
CA VAL A 155 -14.33 -17.70 -3.88
C VAL A 155 -14.56 -18.04 -2.42
N HIS A 156 -13.52 -18.54 -1.74
CA HIS A 156 -13.61 -18.88 -0.32
C HIS A 156 -13.55 -17.63 0.56
N SER A 157 -14.36 -17.61 1.61
CA SER A 157 -14.28 -16.66 2.71
C SER A 157 -13.09 -17.00 3.62
N LEU A 158 -12.68 -16.03 4.45
CA LEU A 158 -11.70 -16.29 5.51
C LEU A 158 -12.16 -17.39 6.47
N ALA A 159 -13.44 -17.38 6.85
CA ALA A 159 -14.01 -18.39 7.73
C ALA A 159 -13.85 -19.82 7.17
N GLU A 160 -14.16 -20.03 5.89
CA GLU A 160 -13.96 -21.33 5.22
C GLU A 160 -12.48 -21.71 5.19
N ARG A 161 -11.57 -20.77 4.91
CA ARG A 161 -10.13 -21.03 4.90
C ARG A 161 -9.58 -21.43 6.26
N LEU A 162 -10.04 -20.77 7.33
CA LEU A 162 -9.62 -21.11 8.70
C LEU A 162 -10.13 -22.48 9.11
N GLN A 163 -11.35 -22.83 8.71
CA GLN A 163 -11.98 -24.09 9.07
C GLN A 163 -11.43 -25.27 8.25
N ASP A 164 -11.42 -25.14 6.93
CA ASP A 164 -11.20 -26.26 6.01
C ASP A 164 -9.78 -26.27 5.42
N GLY A 165 -9.11 -25.12 5.40
CA GLY A 165 -7.77 -24.93 4.85
C GLY A 165 -6.67 -25.87 5.39
N PRO A 166 -6.68 -26.29 6.68
CA PRO A 166 -5.74 -27.29 7.18
C PRO A 166 -5.85 -28.66 6.49
N ALA A 167 -7.00 -28.98 5.90
CA ALA A 167 -7.24 -30.23 5.16
C ALA A 167 -7.04 -30.09 3.64
N TRP A 168 -6.83 -28.88 3.13
CA TRP A 168 -6.67 -28.62 1.71
C TRP A 168 -5.28 -29.01 1.21
N ASP A 169 -5.26 -29.61 0.03
CA ASP A 169 -4.02 -29.81 -0.72
C ASP A 169 -3.57 -28.53 -1.43
N ARG A 170 -2.39 -28.62 -2.05
CA ARG A 170 -1.80 -27.50 -2.80
C ARG A 170 -2.71 -27.01 -3.93
N GLU A 171 -3.40 -27.91 -4.62
CA GLU A 171 -4.26 -27.57 -5.76
C GLU A 171 -5.51 -26.79 -5.32
N THR A 172 -6.12 -27.21 -4.21
CA THR A 172 -7.26 -26.51 -3.60
C THR A 172 -6.85 -25.11 -3.13
N TRP A 173 -5.68 -24.99 -2.51
CA TRP A 173 -5.12 -23.68 -2.17
C TRP A 173 -4.86 -22.80 -3.39
N ALA A 174 -4.25 -23.35 -4.45
CA ALA A 174 -3.99 -22.61 -5.69
C ALA A 174 -5.29 -22.07 -6.31
N ARG A 175 -6.32 -22.92 -6.40
CA ARG A 175 -7.66 -22.53 -6.87
C ARG A 175 -8.27 -21.43 -6.01
N SER A 176 -8.25 -21.63 -4.69
CA SER A 176 -8.79 -20.64 -3.75
C SER A 176 -8.10 -19.28 -3.86
N ARG A 177 -6.78 -19.26 -4.08
CA ARG A 177 -5.99 -18.04 -4.22
C ARG A 177 -6.20 -17.36 -5.56
N LEU A 178 -6.29 -18.13 -6.64
CA LEU A 178 -6.55 -17.56 -7.96
C LEU A 178 -7.91 -16.84 -7.96
N MET A 179 -8.93 -17.39 -7.31
CA MET A 179 -10.29 -16.83 -7.32
C MET A 179 -10.47 -15.54 -6.50
N ASP A 180 -9.55 -15.22 -5.58
CA ASP A 180 -9.64 -13.98 -4.76
C ASP A 180 -9.75 -12.72 -5.62
N ARG A 181 -9.12 -12.72 -6.79
CA ARG A 181 -9.18 -11.59 -7.75
C ARG A 181 -10.59 -11.26 -8.23
N PHE A 182 -11.49 -12.25 -8.24
CA PHE A 182 -12.87 -12.08 -8.69
C PHE A 182 -13.85 -11.81 -7.53
N ALA A 183 -13.35 -11.78 -6.29
CA ALA A 183 -14.16 -11.43 -5.12
C ALA A 183 -14.74 -10.02 -5.22
N LEU A 184 -14.08 -9.12 -5.95
CA LEU A 184 -14.51 -7.73 -6.13
C LEU A 184 -14.71 -7.44 -7.63
N ARG A 185 -15.66 -6.56 -7.96
CA ARG A 185 -15.81 -6.00 -9.31
C ARG A 185 -15.78 -4.48 -9.21
N VAL A 186 -14.58 -3.91 -9.13
CA VAL A 186 -14.39 -2.46 -8.99
C VAL A 186 -14.22 -1.84 -10.39
N PRO A 187 -15.05 -0.86 -10.80
CA PRO A 187 -14.89 -0.19 -12.09
C PRO A 187 -13.54 0.54 -12.19
N ALA A 188 -12.92 0.56 -13.37
CA ALA A 188 -11.62 1.21 -13.56
C ALA A 188 -11.59 2.70 -13.11
N PRO A 189 -12.62 3.54 -13.35
CA PRO A 189 -12.62 4.92 -12.85
C PRO A 189 -12.58 5.03 -11.32
N VAL A 190 -13.11 4.03 -10.61
CA VAL A 190 -13.05 3.98 -9.13
C VAL A 190 -11.66 3.53 -8.70
N ALA A 191 -11.12 2.48 -9.31
CA ALA A 191 -9.77 1.98 -9.03
C ALA A 191 -8.71 3.07 -9.29
N GLN A 192 -8.81 3.79 -10.42
CA GLN A 192 -7.94 4.90 -10.77
C GLN A 192 -8.01 6.05 -9.75
N LYS A 193 -9.19 6.38 -9.22
CA LYS A 193 -9.32 7.39 -8.14
C LYS A 193 -8.60 6.97 -6.86
N VAL A 194 -8.64 5.68 -6.51
CA VAL A 194 -7.87 5.14 -5.38
C VAL A 194 -6.37 5.30 -5.65
N THR A 195 -5.89 4.85 -6.81
CA THR A 195 -4.48 4.99 -7.20
C THR A 195 -4.02 6.45 -7.16
N GLN A 196 -4.80 7.39 -7.72
CA GLN A 196 -4.48 8.81 -7.72
C GLN A 196 -4.39 9.41 -6.30
N ALA A 197 -5.32 9.05 -5.41
CA ALA A 197 -5.33 9.54 -4.04
C ALA A 197 -4.11 9.02 -3.25
N LEU A 198 -3.82 7.72 -3.34
CA LEU A 198 -2.67 7.10 -2.68
C LEU A 198 -1.34 7.68 -3.20
N LEU A 199 -1.17 7.80 -4.52
CA LEU A 199 0.03 8.40 -5.12
C LEU A 199 0.24 9.86 -4.68
N ALA A 200 -0.83 10.65 -4.56
CA ALA A 200 -0.72 12.03 -4.07
C ALA A 200 -0.25 12.08 -2.61
N ALA A 201 -0.69 11.15 -1.77
CA ALA A 201 -0.21 11.02 -0.40
C ALA A 201 1.25 10.56 -0.34
N ASP A 202 1.64 9.58 -1.17
CA ASP A 202 3.02 9.09 -1.24
C ASP A 202 3.98 10.17 -1.72
N GLN A 203 3.62 10.92 -2.77
CA GLN A 203 4.39 12.06 -3.27
C GLN A 203 4.54 13.15 -2.22
N TYR A 204 3.48 13.44 -1.46
CA TYR A 204 3.56 14.39 -0.35
C TYR A 204 4.58 13.95 0.69
N ILE A 205 4.56 12.69 1.11
CA ILE A 205 5.53 12.17 2.10
C ILE A 205 6.96 12.13 1.52
N ALA A 206 7.13 11.65 0.30
CA ALA A 206 8.43 11.51 -0.36
C ALA A 206 9.13 12.85 -0.62
N SER A 207 8.36 13.91 -0.89
CA SER A 207 8.90 15.25 -1.13
C SER A 207 9.05 16.09 0.14
N TYR A 208 8.65 15.59 1.31
CA TYR A 208 8.69 16.33 2.56
C TYR A 208 10.01 16.11 3.29
N ASN A 209 11.04 16.89 2.92
CA ASN A 209 12.34 16.82 3.58
C ASN A 209 12.54 17.96 4.58
N ILE A 210 13.15 17.61 5.71
CA ILE A 210 13.55 18.53 6.76
C ILE A 210 15.06 18.81 6.63
N PRO A 211 15.47 20.07 6.49
CA PRO A 211 16.88 20.46 6.59
C PRO A 211 17.29 20.48 8.07
N MET A 212 17.87 19.38 8.54
CA MET A 212 18.20 19.14 9.95
C MET A 212 19.28 20.08 10.48
N ASP A 213 20.15 20.57 9.61
CA ASP A 213 21.21 21.54 9.90
C ASP A 213 20.67 22.96 10.15
N LEU A 214 19.45 23.24 9.71
CA LEU A 214 18.76 24.52 9.92
C LEU A 214 17.85 24.53 11.15
N LEU A 215 17.75 23.42 11.89
CA LEU A 215 17.02 23.36 13.16
C LEU A 215 17.80 24.04 14.29
N ARG A 216 17.08 24.67 15.22
CA ARG A 216 17.60 25.35 16.43
C ARG A 216 16.81 24.93 17.66
N ASP A 217 17.42 25.04 18.84
CA ASP A 217 16.79 24.73 20.13
C ASP A 217 16.87 25.90 21.12
N GLY A 218 16.80 27.13 20.61
CA GLY A 218 16.97 28.35 21.40
C GLY A 218 18.42 28.72 21.72
N SER A 219 19.37 27.77 21.66
CA SER A 219 20.80 28.07 21.87
C SER A 219 21.46 28.79 20.68
N GLY A 220 20.84 28.72 19.50
CA GLY A 220 21.34 29.30 18.25
C GLY A 220 22.39 28.44 17.52
N ALA A 221 22.92 27.39 18.15
CA ALA A 221 23.90 26.50 17.52
C ALA A 221 23.24 25.51 16.55
N PRO A 222 23.93 25.11 15.45
CA PRO A 222 23.48 24.02 14.59
C PRO A 222 23.41 22.70 15.37
N LEU A 223 22.32 21.97 15.18
CA LEU A 223 22.08 20.69 15.85
C LEU A 223 22.54 19.49 15.04
N SER A 224 22.86 19.64 13.76
CA SER A 224 23.18 18.52 12.86
C SER A 224 24.34 18.88 11.93
N PRO A 225 25.04 17.89 11.35
CA PRO A 225 26.04 18.14 10.31
C PRO A 225 25.45 18.96 9.15
N GLN A 226 26.28 19.83 8.57
CA GLN A 226 25.87 20.68 7.46
C GLN A 226 25.33 19.84 6.29
N GLY A 227 24.19 20.27 5.73
CA GLY A 227 23.56 19.62 4.58
C GLY A 227 22.73 18.37 4.90
N LEU A 228 22.64 17.93 6.17
CA LEU A 228 21.80 16.79 6.52
C LEU A 228 20.32 17.10 6.23
N ARG A 229 19.72 16.33 5.31
CA ARG A 229 18.31 16.39 4.96
C ARG A 229 17.67 15.04 5.18
N LEU A 230 16.56 15.04 5.91
CA LEU A 230 15.85 13.82 6.24
C LEU A 230 14.41 13.90 5.75
N ILE A 231 13.92 12.80 5.17
CA ILE A 231 12.49 12.64 4.93
C ILE A 231 11.74 12.66 6.27
N SER A 232 10.62 13.39 6.32
CA SER A 232 9.83 13.61 7.53
C SER A 232 9.21 12.35 8.15
N HIS A 233 9.20 11.24 7.41
CA HIS A 233 8.65 9.97 7.87
C HIS A 233 9.71 9.14 8.61
N TRP A 234 10.42 8.25 7.92
CA TRP A 234 11.32 7.27 8.54
C TRP A 234 12.71 7.86 8.85
N GLY A 235 13.17 8.88 8.11
CA GLY A 235 14.43 9.56 8.35
C GLY A 235 14.52 10.18 9.75
N LEU A 236 13.47 10.93 10.17
CA LEU A 236 13.42 11.50 11.53
C LEU A 236 13.43 10.43 12.62
N ARG A 237 12.72 9.31 12.42
CA ARG A 237 12.71 8.19 13.37
C ARG A 237 14.11 7.58 13.52
N ASP A 238 14.79 7.33 12.41
CA ASP A 238 16.09 6.66 12.42
C ASP A 238 17.19 7.58 12.96
N GLU A 239 17.13 8.87 12.64
CA GLU A 239 17.98 9.89 13.27
C GLU A 239 17.71 9.99 14.77
N LEU A 240 16.45 9.99 15.23
CA LEU A 240 16.14 9.98 16.66
C LEU A 240 16.79 8.76 17.37
N LYS A 241 16.74 7.60 16.72
CA LYS A 241 17.33 6.36 17.25
C LYS A 241 18.85 6.40 17.28
N SER A 242 19.50 7.07 16.32
CA SER A 242 20.97 7.13 16.26
C SER A 242 21.55 7.83 17.49
N TRP A 243 20.80 8.74 18.12
CA TRP A 243 21.24 9.53 19.28
C TRP A 243 21.30 8.78 20.63
N TYR A 244 20.79 7.55 20.73
CA TYR A 244 20.93 6.77 21.98
C TYR A 244 22.41 6.47 22.27
N GLY A 245 22.86 6.80 23.49
CA GLY A 245 24.24 6.55 23.94
C GLY A 245 25.26 7.58 23.47
N GLN A 246 24.85 8.60 22.71
CA GLN A 246 25.73 9.68 22.28
C GLN A 246 25.72 10.88 23.24
N PRO A 247 26.83 11.64 23.36
CA PRO A 247 26.88 12.88 24.13
C PRO A 247 25.84 13.90 23.64
N GLY A 248 25.02 14.43 24.55
CA GLY A 248 23.95 15.39 24.20
C GLY A 248 22.78 14.78 23.41
N GLY A 249 22.73 13.47 23.23
CA GLY A 249 21.71 12.79 22.41
C GLY A 249 20.27 13.06 22.87
N LEU A 250 20.02 13.12 24.17
CA LEU A 250 18.67 13.37 24.71
C LEU A 250 18.07 14.70 24.23
N GLN A 251 18.87 15.76 24.18
CA GLN A 251 18.40 17.06 23.70
C GLN A 251 18.03 16.99 22.22
N ARG A 252 18.84 16.30 21.41
CA ARG A 252 18.57 16.08 19.98
C ARG A 252 17.30 15.26 19.77
N GLN A 253 17.11 14.21 20.55
CA GLN A 253 15.88 13.39 20.51
C GLN A 253 14.63 14.23 20.81
N ARG A 254 14.69 15.13 21.79
CA ARG A 254 13.56 16.02 22.13
C ARG A 254 13.28 17.05 21.04
N VAL A 255 14.30 17.60 20.39
CA VAL A 255 14.12 18.49 19.23
C VAL A 255 13.40 17.76 18.09
N ILE A 256 13.86 16.55 17.76
CA ILE A 256 13.24 15.73 16.70
C ILE A 256 11.81 15.38 17.07
N GLN A 257 11.55 14.99 18.33
CA GLN A 257 10.21 14.72 18.82
C GLN A 257 9.29 15.92 18.66
N GLU A 258 9.71 17.12 19.09
CA GLU A 258 8.88 18.32 18.98
C GLU A 258 8.62 18.68 17.52
N LEU A 259 9.61 18.55 16.65
CA LEU A 259 9.43 18.69 15.21
C LEU A 259 8.39 17.70 14.65
N MET A 260 8.47 16.42 15.02
CA MET A 260 7.49 15.41 14.60
C MET A 260 6.08 15.77 15.08
N LEU A 261 5.94 16.29 16.30
CA LEU A 261 4.66 16.76 16.82
C LEU A 261 4.12 17.96 16.02
N ARG A 262 4.98 18.89 15.60
CA ARG A 262 4.58 20.02 14.73
C ARG A 262 4.18 19.58 13.32
N ILE A 263 4.86 18.59 12.74
CA ILE A 263 4.48 18.01 11.45
C ILE A 263 3.05 17.44 11.54
N VAL A 264 2.76 16.69 12.61
CA VAL A 264 1.41 16.15 12.86
C VAL A 264 0.40 17.28 13.09
N ARG A 265 0.75 18.32 13.85
CA ARG A 265 -0.11 19.49 14.08
C ARG A 265 -0.23 20.42 12.86
N GLN A 266 0.52 20.19 11.79
CA GLN A 266 0.64 21.08 10.62
C GLN A 266 1.08 22.49 11.04
N GLU A 267 2.06 22.59 11.94
CA GLU A 267 2.63 23.82 12.50
C GLU A 267 4.08 24.05 12.02
N VAL A 268 4.51 23.32 10.99
CA VAL A 268 5.78 23.59 10.30
C VAL A 268 5.53 24.65 9.24
N PRO A 269 6.33 25.72 9.19
CA PRO A 269 6.25 26.73 8.13
C PRO A 269 6.50 26.11 6.76
N GLN A 270 5.69 26.47 5.77
CA GLN A 270 5.80 25.91 4.41
C GLN A 270 7.18 26.13 3.81
N GLY A 271 7.75 27.32 4.00
CA GLY A 271 9.06 27.67 3.47
C GLY A 271 10.23 26.97 4.16
N PHE A 272 10.01 26.31 5.30
CA PHE A 272 11.03 25.52 5.98
C PHE A 272 11.17 24.11 5.36
N ILE A 273 10.09 23.57 4.80
CA ILE A 273 10.09 22.27 4.13
C ILE A 273 10.96 22.38 2.87
N ASN A 274 11.92 21.47 2.72
CA ASN A 274 12.95 21.51 1.67
C ASN A 274 13.82 22.78 1.66
N SER A 275 13.79 23.62 2.70
CA SER A 275 14.52 24.88 2.73
C SER A 275 16.04 24.71 2.71
N ASP A 276 16.74 25.72 2.22
CA ASP A 276 18.19 25.92 2.36
C ASP A 276 18.51 27.25 3.10
N ARG A 277 17.48 27.98 3.53
CA ARG A 277 17.58 29.40 3.89
C ARG A 277 16.83 29.81 5.16
N LEU A 278 15.97 28.96 5.73
CA LEU A 278 15.20 29.28 6.93
C LEU A 278 15.66 28.47 8.13
N LEU A 279 15.95 29.16 9.22
CA LEU A 279 16.18 28.56 10.52
C LEU A 279 14.86 28.37 11.24
N PHE A 280 14.67 27.21 11.85
CA PHE A 280 13.44 26.88 12.56
C PHE A 280 13.73 26.32 13.95
N ASP A 281 13.02 26.84 14.94
CA ASP A 281 13.05 26.35 16.31
C ASP A 281 11.74 25.60 16.61
N PRO A 282 11.75 24.26 16.72
CA PRO A 282 10.55 23.48 17.01
C PRO A 282 9.94 23.77 18.38
N PHE A 283 10.68 24.21 19.39
CA PHE A 283 10.09 24.49 20.69
C PHE A 283 9.27 25.79 20.66
N THR A 284 9.83 26.83 20.04
CA THR A 284 9.20 28.16 20.03
C THR A 284 8.32 28.40 18.80
N GLY A 285 8.50 27.63 17.73
CA GLY A 285 7.87 27.85 16.43
C GLY A 285 8.43 29.05 15.66
N LYS A 286 9.53 29.65 16.14
CA LYS A 286 10.11 30.84 15.51
C LYS A 286 10.88 30.46 14.26
N VAL A 287 10.69 31.27 13.23
CA VAL A 287 11.45 31.22 11.98
C VAL A 287 12.37 32.43 11.92
N GLN A 288 13.61 32.21 11.52
CA GLN A 288 14.56 33.28 11.25
C GLN A 288 15.16 33.06 9.87
N ALA A 289 15.39 34.15 9.15
CA ALA A 289 16.13 34.07 7.92
C ALA A 289 17.61 33.75 8.19
N ALA A 290 18.17 32.82 7.44
CA ALA A 290 19.61 32.70 7.31
C ALA A 290 20.11 33.64 6.19
N ASN A 291 21.37 34.07 6.30
CA ASN A 291 22.10 34.73 5.21
C ASN A 291 21.46 36.01 4.63
N GLY A 292 20.73 36.79 5.44
CA GLY A 292 20.14 38.06 5.03
C GLY A 292 18.91 37.95 4.11
N PHE A 293 18.34 36.75 3.97
CA PHE A 293 17.08 36.53 3.27
C PHE A 293 15.89 37.20 4.02
N SER A 294 14.81 37.54 3.32
CA SER A 294 13.56 38.00 3.94
C SER A 294 12.42 37.09 3.45
N PRO A 295 11.90 36.18 4.29
CA PRO A 295 10.85 35.26 3.88
C PRO A 295 9.54 35.99 3.58
N THR A 296 8.82 35.47 2.60
CA THR A 296 7.46 35.90 2.27
C THR A 296 6.48 35.50 3.38
N ALA A 297 5.31 36.14 3.41
CA ALA A 297 4.25 35.77 4.34
C ALA A 297 3.77 34.31 4.13
N GLU A 298 3.83 33.80 2.90
CA GLU A 298 3.49 32.42 2.56
C GLU A 298 4.51 31.42 3.12
N GLU A 299 5.81 31.70 2.98
CA GLU A 299 6.88 30.86 3.54
C GLU A 299 6.83 30.78 5.07
N LEU A 300 6.40 31.85 5.73
CA LEU A 300 6.19 31.90 7.18
C LEU A 300 4.88 31.27 7.63
N SER A 301 3.92 31.10 6.71
CA SER A 301 2.64 30.48 7.03
C SER A 301 2.81 28.98 7.24
N PHE A 302 2.01 28.42 8.14
CA PHE A 302 1.97 26.97 8.31
C PHE A 302 1.30 26.29 7.13
N GLU A 303 1.58 24.99 6.94
CA GLU A 303 0.89 24.20 5.93
C GLU A 303 -0.64 24.22 6.13
N PRO A 304 -1.45 24.35 5.06
CA PRO A 304 -2.90 24.48 5.16
C PRO A 304 -3.57 23.10 5.33
N ASN A 305 -3.23 22.41 6.42
CA ASN A 305 -3.71 21.06 6.74
C ASN A 305 -3.59 20.06 5.57
N THR A 306 -2.56 20.20 4.73
CA THR A 306 -2.36 19.39 3.51
C THR A 306 -2.33 17.91 3.83
N ARG A 307 -1.64 17.49 4.90
CA ARG A 307 -1.62 16.11 5.38
C ARG A 307 -3.03 15.55 5.61
N TYR A 308 -3.88 16.29 6.33
CA TYR A 308 -5.23 15.84 6.67
C TYR A 308 -6.17 15.87 5.48
N ARG A 309 -6.01 16.83 4.55
CA ARG A 309 -6.75 16.84 3.27
C ARG A 309 -6.43 15.60 2.42
N LEU A 310 -5.15 15.23 2.32
CA LEU A 310 -4.73 14.02 1.62
C LEU A 310 -5.25 12.75 2.31
N TRP A 311 -5.19 12.69 3.63
CA TRP A 311 -5.77 11.56 4.38
C TRP A 311 -7.28 11.43 4.15
N LEU A 312 -8.02 12.54 4.17
CA LEU A 312 -9.46 12.54 3.89
C LEU A 312 -9.76 12.15 2.43
N ALA A 313 -8.92 12.57 1.48
CA ALA A 313 -9.03 12.16 0.08
C ALA A 313 -8.85 10.64 -0.07
N ASN A 314 -7.86 10.05 0.61
CA ASN A 314 -7.66 8.59 0.64
C ASN A 314 -8.87 7.87 1.23
N PHE A 315 -9.42 8.37 2.35
CA PHE A 315 -10.63 7.83 2.94
C PHE A 315 -11.81 7.83 1.96
N HIS A 316 -12.08 8.96 1.29
CA HIS A 316 -13.16 9.06 0.32
C HIS A 316 -12.96 8.17 -0.90
N ALA A 317 -11.72 8.07 -1.40
CA ALA A 317 -11.40 7.21 -2.53
C ALA A 317 -11.61 5.72 -2.19
N LEU A 318 -11.09 5.25 -1.05
CA LEU A 318 -11.26 3.87 -0.58
C LEU A 318 -12.72 3.52 -0.27
N ARG A 319 -13.48 4.47 0.31
CA ARG A 319 -14.92 4.30 0.52
C ARG A 319 -15.70 4.17 -0.79
N GLY A 320 -15.20 4.75 -1.88
CA GLY A 320 -15.77 4.60 -3.22
C GLY A 320 -15.79 3.15 -3.72
N VAL A 321 -14.98 2.26 -3.14
CA VAL A 321 -14.91 0.83 -3.47
C VAL A 321 -15.99 0.00 -2.75
N ASP A 322 -16.53 0.51 -1.64
CA ASP A 322 -17.49 -0.21 -0.78
C ASP A 322 -18.70 -0.77 -1.55
N PRO A 323 -19.37 -0.02 -2.46
CA PRO A 323 -20.53 -0.53 -3.20
C PRO A 323 -20.22 -1.69 -4.16
N TYR A 324 -18.95 -1.91 -4.47
CA TYR A 324 -18.46 -2.90 -5.43
C TYR A 324 -17.89 -4.16 -4.76
N SER A 325 -18.09 -4.27 -3.45
CA SER A 325 -17.49 -5.28 -2.58
C SER A 325 -18.56 -6.04 -1.79
N PRO A 326 -19.43 -6.84 -2.44
CA PRO A 326 -20.64 -7.39 -1.82
C PRO A 326 -20.34 -8.29 -0.61
N THR A 327 -19.20 -8.98 -0.61
CA THR A 327 -18.78 -9.88 0.49
C THR A 327 -17.85 -9.20 1.49
N ALA A 328 -17.44 -7.94 1.26
CA ALA A 328 -16.56 -7.16 2.12
C ALA A 328 -16.84 -5.65 1.95
N PRO A 329 -18.00 -5.15 2.44
CA PRO A 329 -18.54 -3.84 2.05
C PRO A 329 -17.88 -2.65 2.75
N THR A 330 -16.76 -2.84 3.44
CA THR A 330 -15.99 -1.77 4.09
C THR A 330 -14.50 -1.97 3.84
N ALA A 331 -13.71 -0.89 3.88
CA ALA A 331 -12.25 -0.98 3.78
C ALA A 331 -11.65 -1.89 4.87
N ILE A 332 -12.22 -1.89 6.08
CA ILE A 332 -11.80 -2.75 7.19
C ILE A 332 -12.06 -4.22 6.83
N ALA A 333 -13.28 -4.56 6.38
CA ALA A 333 -13.61 -5.92 5.98
C ALA A 333 -12.71 -6.41 4.83
N ARG A 334 -12.44 -5.59 3.81
CA ARG A 334 -11.51 -5.96 2.74
C ARG A 334 -10.10 -6.23 3.27
N THR A 335 -9.62 -5.37 4.18
CA THR A 335 -8.30 -5.51 4.78
C THR A 335 -8.17 -6.83 5.57
N PHE A 336 -9.13 -7.15 6.43
CA PHE A 336 -9.03 -8.34 7.30
C PHE A 336 -9.47 -9.63 6.61
N GLU A 337 -10.58 -9.61 5.87
CA GLU A 337 -11.17 -10.82 5.27
C GLU A 337 -10.50 -11.22 3.95
N LEU A 338 -10.01 -10.27 3.16
CA LEU A 338 -9.47 -10.54 1.82
C LEU A 338 -7.95 -10.40 1.76
N GLU A 339 -7.40 -9.27 2.23
CA GLU A 339 -5.98 -8.95 2.08
C GLU A 339 -5.11 -9.68 3.12
N ARG A 340 -5.31 -9.39 4.40
CA ARG A 340 -4.50 -9.95 5.49
C ARG A 340 -4.91 -11.37 5.86
N GLN A 341 -6.18 -11.70 5.64
CA GLN A 341 -6.77 -13.01 5.95
C GLN A 341 -6.50 -13.44 7.40
N ILE A 342 -6.77 -12.50 8.31
CA ILE A 342 -6.71 -12.69 9.76
C ILE A 342 -7.93 -11.99 10.35
N PRO A 343 -8.70 -12.62 11.25
CA PRO A 343 -9.86 -11.96 11.85
C PRO A 343 -9.45 -10.69 12.61
N GLU A 344 -10.24 -9.62 12.46
CA GLU A 344 -10.00 -8.34 13.16
C GLU A 344 -9.91 -8.54 14.69
N ALA A 345 -10.82 -9.32 15.25
CA ALA A 345 -10.85 -9.63 16.68
C ALA A 345 -9.60 -10.39 17.17
N GLU A 346 -9.00 -11.22 16.31
CA GLU A 346 -7.75 -11.91 16.65
C GLU A 346 -6.58 -10.93 16.69
N VAL A 347 -6.51 -10.00 15.74
CA VAL A 347 -5.50 -8.93 15.74
C VAL A 347 -5.64 -8.02 16.95
N GLU A 348 -6.86 -7.58 17.27
CA GLU A 348 -7.12 -6.77 18.47
C GLU A 348 -6.68 -7.51 19.74
N LYS A 349 -7.03 -8.80 19.85
CA LYS A 349 -6.64 -9.63 20.97
C LYS A 349 -5.12 -9.71 21.11
N VAL A 350 -4.40 -10.06 20.04
CA VAL A 350 -2.93 -10.18 20.06
C VAL A 350 -2.28 -8.85 20.43
N LEU A 351 -2.74 -7.73 19.85
CA LEU A 351 -2.21 -6.40 20.19
C LEU A 351 -2.44 -6.07 21.67
N THR A 352 -3.64 -6.35 22.20
CA THR A 352 -3.98 -6.10 23.60
C THR A 352 -3.15 -6.98 24.55
N GLU A 353 -2.99 -8.27 24.23
CA GLU A 353 -2.17 -9.20 25.02
C GLU A 353 -0.71 -8.76 25.05
N VAL A 354 -0.13 -8.38 23.90
CA VAL A 354 1.25 -7.88 23.82
C VAL A 354 1.41 -6.59 24.62
N LEU A 355 0.53 -5.61 24.45
CA LEU A 355 0.61 -4.31 25.14
C LEU A 355 0.39 -4.43 26.65
N SER A 356 -0.35 -5.43 27.11
CA SER A 356 -0.65 -5.66 28.53
C SER A 356 0.31 -6.64 29.21
N ALA A 357 1.18 -7.32 28.46
CA ALA A 357 2.10 -8.33 28.96
C ALA A 357 3.04 -7.81 30.06
N GLN A 358 3.30 -8.66 31.06
CA GLN A 358 4.20 -8.33 32.16
C GLN A 358 5.65 -8.13 31.68
N GLU A 359 6.03 -8.81 30.61
CA GLU A 359 7.29 -8.70 29.89
C GLU A 359 7.53 -7.25 29.42
N VAL A 360 6.51 -6.59 28.85
CA VAL A 360 6.62 -5.20 28.41
C VAL A 360 6.86 -4.27 29.59
N ARG A 361 6.20 -4.50 30.74
CA ARG A 361 6.44 -3.72 31.97
C ARG A 361 7.85 -3.92 32.52
N ARG A 362 8.36 -5.16 32.49
CA ARG A 362 9.74 -5.48 32.91
C ARG A 362 10.76 -4.85 31.97
N LEU A 363 10.50 -4.91 30.67
CA LEU A 363 11.33 -4.28 29.63
C LEU A 363 11.38 -2.76 29.81
N ALA A 364 10.24 -2.10 30.01
CA ALA A 364 10.18 -0.66 30.23
C ALA A 364 11.00 -0.22 31.45
N LYS A 365 10.93 -0.96 32.57
CA LYS A 365 11.75 -0.70 33.77
C LYS A 365 13.25 -0.87 33.49
N LEU A 366 13.61 -1.91 32.72
CA LEU A 366 14.99 -2.13 32.31
C LEU A 366 15.51 -0.99 31.43
N ILE A 367 14.71 -0.52 30.47
CA ILE A 367 15.05 0.62 29.62
C ILE A 367 15.27 1.88 30.46
N ALA A 368 14.32 2.20 31.36
CA ALA A 368 14.44 3.37 32.24
C ALA A 368 15.70 3.32 33.11
N THR A 369 16.02 2.13 33.65
CA THR A 369 17.24 1.90 34.44
C THR A 369 18.51 2.14 33.60
N ARG A 370 18.55 1.62 32.36
CA ARG A 370 19.69 1.81 31.45
C ARG A 370 19.87 3.25 30.99
N LEU A 371 18.76 3.97 30.80
CA LEU A 371 18.78 5.38 30.40
C LEU A 371 19.11 6.32 31.57
N GLY A 372 18.91 5.87 32.82
CA GLY A 372 19.09 6.72 34.01
C GLY A 372 18.05 7.84 34.14
N ARG A 373 16.90 7.72 33.46
CA ARG A 373 15.81 8.70 33.48
C ARG A 373 14.44 8.03 33.28
N PRO A 374 13.33 8.71 33.61
CA PRO A 374 12.00 8.27 33.19
C PRO A 374 11.90 8.14 31.66
N LEU A 375 11.03 7.24 31.20
CA LEU A 375 10.80 7.06 29.77
C LEU A 375 10.07 8.27 29.18
N GLU A 376 10.50 8.69 28.01
CA GLU A 376 9.85 9.66 27.12
C GLU A 376 9.17 8.92 25.97
N PRO A 377 8.15 9.51 25.30
CA PRO A 377 7.37 8.81 24.28
C PRO A 377 8.19 8.16 23.16
N PHE A 378 9.33 8.75 22.80
CA PHE A 378 10.21 8.22 21.76
C PHE A 378 11.08 7.03 22.21
N ASP A 379 11.08 6.67 23.50
CA ASP A 379 11.76 5.46 24.00
C ASP A 379 11.08 4.17 23.55
N LEU A 380 9.91 4.25 22.90
CA LEU A 380 9.38 3.16 22.08
C LEU A 380 10.41 2.63 21.07
N TRP A 381 11.32 3.50 20.60
CA TRP A 381 12.39 3.15 19.68
C TRP A 381 13.76 2.92 20.33
N TYR A 382 13.81 2.67 21.65
CA TYR A 382 15.06 2.42 22.35
C TYR A 382 15.92 1.33 21.66
N ALA A 383 17.13 1.71 21.23
CA ALA A 383 17.98 0.86 20.39
C ALA A 383 18.90 -0.10 21.18
N GLY A 384 18.94 -0.02 22.51
CA GLY A 384 19.93 -0.71 23.35
C GLY A 384 19.78 -2.23 23.50
N PHE A 385 18.86 -2.86 22.76
CA PHE A 385 18.76 -4.32 22.62
C PHE A 385 19.12 -4.83 21.23
N THR A 386 19.45 -3.92 20.30
CA THR A 386 19.85 -4.29 18.95
C THR A 386 21.36 -4.53 18.88
N SER A 387 21.79 -5.41 17.98
CA SER A 387 23.23 -5.65 17.70
C SER A 387 23.96 -4.41 17.18
N ARG A 388 23.23 -3.36 16.79
CA ARG A 388 23.76 -2.07 16.35
C ARG A 388 24.09 -1.12 17.50
N ALA A 389 23.77 -1.47 18.75
CA ALA A 389 24.06 -0.61 19.88
C ALA A 389 25.57 -0.32 19.98
N GLY A 390 25.95 0.93 19.67
CA GLY A 390 27.34 1.42 19.70
C GLY A 390 28.05 1.49 18.34
N LEU A 391 27.43 1.07 17.23
CA LEU A 391 27.96 1.26 15.88
C LEU A 391 27.30 2.47 15.23
N SER A 392 28.09 3.43 14.73
CA SER A 392 27.53 4.58 14.01
C SER A 392 27.10 4.19 12.60
N GLU A 393 26.16 4.96 12.05
CA GLU A 393 25.76 4.80 10.64
C GLU A 393 26.93 5.03 9.69
N ASP A 394 27.79 6.01 9.98
CA ASP A 394 29.03 6.25 9.23
C ASP A 394 29.97 5.03 9.22
N GLU A 395 30.10 4.32 10.34
CA GLU A 395 30.92 3.11 10.42
C GLU A 395 30.32 1.97 9.56
N LEU A 396 29.00 1.80 9.60
CA LEU A 396 28.31 0.81 8.78
C LEU A 396 28.42 1.14 7.28
N ASN A 397 28.23 2.41 6.92
CA ASN A 397 28.37 2.90 5.55
C ASN A 397 29.80 2.70 5.04
N GLY A 398 30.81 2.99 5.86
CA GLY A 398 32.21 2.72 5.54
C GLY A 398 32.46 1.24 5.25
N LYS A 399 32.01 0.34 6.13
CA LYS A 399 32.17 -1.11 5.93
C LYS A 399 31.46 -1.65 4.69
N VAL A 400 30.26 -1.14 4.40
CA VAL A 400 29.51 -1.53 3.20
C VAL A 400 30.20 -1.01 1.94
N GLY A 401 30.65 0.25 1.93
CA GLY A 401 31.37 0.85 0.80
C GLY A 401 32.71 0.19 0.53
N GLU A 402 33.44 -0.23 1.57
CA GLU A 402 34.67 -1.01 1.42
C GLU A 402 34.42 -2.39 0.81
N ARG A 403 33.33 -3.06 1.22
CA ARG A 403 33.02 -4.43 0.76
C ARG A 403 32.38 -4.46 -0.62
N TYR A 404 31.55 -3.46 -0.93
CA TYR A 404 30.80 -3.38 -2.17
C TYR A 404 30.96 -1.97 -2.79
N PRO A 405 32.13 -1.65 -3.37
CA PRO A 405 32.41 -0.32 -3.92
C PRO A 405 31.57 0.04 -5.15
N ALA A 406 30.89 -0.94 -5.76
CA ALA A 406 30.03 -0.75 -6.92
C ALA A 406 28.84 -1.72 -6.91
N VAL A 407 27.75 -1.38 -7.60
CA VAL A 407 26.54 -2.23 -7.69
C VAL A 407 26.88 -3.63 -8.21
N GLU A 408 27.76 -3.73 -9.20
CA GLU A 408 28.19 -5.00 -9.78
C GLU A 408 28.94 -5.88 -8.78
N SER A 409 29.63 -5.29 -7.81
CA SER A 409 30.31 -6.04 -6.75
C SER A 409 29.32 -6.67 -5.78
N PHE A 410 28.21 -5.97 -5.49
CA PHE A 410 27.12 -6.52 -4.69
C PHE A 410 26.37 -7.62 -5.44
N GLN A 411 26.02 -7.40 -6.72
CA GLN A 411 25.41 -8.39 -7.61
C GLN A 411 26.22 -9.70 -7.65
N LYS A 412 27.54 -9.60 -7.80
CA LYS A 412 28.43 -10.78 -7.86
C LYS A 412 28.52 -11.54 -6.54
N ASP A 413 28.33 -10.88 -5.39
CA ASP A 413 28.36 -11.54 -4.08
C ASP A 413 27.00 -12.16 -3.68
N LEU A 414 25.94 -12.00 -4.49
CA LEU A 414 24.61 -12.58 -4.22
C LEU A 414 24.64 -14.06 -3.86
N PRO A 415 25.37 -14.96 -4.56
CA PRO A 415 25.44 -16.37 -4.17
C PRO A 415 25.95 -16.59 -2.75
N ASN A 416 26.96 -15.81 -2.33
CA ASN A 416 27.54 -15.89 -0.98
C ASN A 416 26.62 -15.24 0.07
N ILE A 417 25.96 -14.12 -0.26
CA ILE A 417 24.96 -13.49 0.61
C ILE A 417 23.81 -14.47 0.86
N LEU A 418 23.26 -15.09 -0.17
CA LEU A 418 22.17 -16.06 -0.07
C LEU A 418 22.58 -17.30 0.73
N GLN A 419 23.80 -17.82 0.53
CA GLN A 419 24.30 -18.93 1.34
C GLN A 419 24.43 -18.56 2.83
N LYS A 420 24.90 -17.35 3.15
CA LYS A 420 24.93 -16.83 4.53
C LYS A 420 23.54 -16.68 5.14
N LEU A 421 22.51 -16.48 4.32
CA LEU A 421 21.10 -16.48 4.73
C LEU A 421 20.50 -17.91 4.85
N GLY A 422 21.27 -18.95 4.53
CA GLY A 422 20.89 -20.36 4.72
C GLY A 422 20.39 -21.07 3.46
N PHE A 423 20.47 -20.45 2.28
CA PHE A 423 20.14 -21.14 1.02
C PHE A 423 21.21 -22.18 0.67
N ALA A 424 20.76 -23.33 0.13
CA ALA A 424 21.66 -24.31 -0.46
C ALA A 424 22.43 -23.69 -1.64
N PRO A 425 23.67 -24.12 -1.92
CA PRO A 425 24.50 -23.54 -2.98
C PRO A 425 23.81 -23.48 -4.35
N GLU A 426 23.08 -24.55 -4.73
CA GLU A 426 22.38 -24.65 -6.01
C GLU A 426 21.21 -23.67 -6.10
N THR A 427 20.45 -23.51 -5.01
CA THR A 427 19.36 -22.52 -4.93
C THR A 427 19.89 -21.10 -4.94
N ALA A 428 20.98 -20.84 -4.23
CA ALA A 428 21.64 -19.54 -4.22
C ALA A 428 22.13 -19.14 -5.62
N ALA A 429 22.72 -20.07 -6.37
CA ALA A 429 23.13 -19.85 -7.76
C ALA A 429 21.92 -19.59 -8.67
N PHE A 430 20.89 -20.44 -8.60
CA PHE A 430 19.66 -20.29 -9.39
C PHE A 430 19.00 -18.92 -9.21
N LEU A 431 18.91 -18.44 -7.96
CA LEU A 431 18.35 -17.15 -7.62
C LEU A 431 19.25 -16.00 -8.07
N ALA A 432 20.56 -16.08 -7.82
CA ALA A 432 21.51 -15.04 -8.21
C ALA A 432 21.55 -14.79 -9.72
N GLU A 433 21.33 -15.83 -10.54
CA GLU A 433 21.21 -15.71 -12.00
C GLU A 433 19.93 -14.97 -12.46
N ARG A 434 18.92 -14.83 -11.59
CA ARG A 434 17.58 -14.29 -11.91
C ARG A 434 17.26 -12.99 -11.18
N ILE A 435 18.12 -12.57 -10.26
CA ILE A 435 18.00 -11.32 -9.52
C ILE A 435 18.90 -10.30 -10.19
N VAL A 436 18.38 -9.10 -10.44
CA VAL A 436 19.16 -7.92 -10.84
C VAL A 436 19.17 -6.95 -9.67
N VAL A 437 20.35 -6.40 -9.36
CA VAL A 437 20.55 -5.37 -8.35
C VAL A 437 20.65 -4.04 -9.08
N ASP A 438 19.62 -3.21 -8.91
CA ASP A 438 19.54 -1.88 -9.52
C ASP A 438 19.76 -0.78 -8.47
N PRO A 439 20.38 0.36 -8.85
CA PRO A 439 20.50 1.51 -7.96
C PRO A 439 19.12 2.16 -7.76
N ALA A 440 18.65 2.20 -6.52
CA ALA A 440 17.37 2.82 -6.19
C ALA A 440 17.50 4.36 -6.17
N ARG A 441 16.56 5.07 -6.79
CA ARG A 441 16.55 6.53 -6.73
C ARG A 441 16.19 7.02 -5.32
N GLY A 442 16.98 7.95 -4.79
CA GLY A 442 16.73 8.59 -3.50
C GLY A 442 17.21 7.80 -2.27
N ALA A 443 18.03 6.76 -2.48
CA ALA A 443 18.68 5.97 -1.44
C ALA A 443 20.18 6.27 -1.35
#